data_AF-A0A7J2KUX3-F1
#
_entry.id   AF-A0A7J2KUX3-F1
#
_cell.length_a   1.000
_cell.length_b   1.000
_cell.length_c   1.000
_cell.angle_alpha   90.00
_cell.angle_beta   90.00
_cell.angle_gamma   90.00
#
_symmetry.space_group_name_H-M   'P 1'
#
loop_
_entity.id
_entity.type
_entity.pdbx_description
1 polymer ?
#
loop_
_entity_poly.entity_id
_entity_poly.type
_entity_poly.pdbx_seq_one_letter_code
_entity_poly.pdbx_strand_id
1 'polypeptide(L)'
;MKVTEKGVCVKGFSAAGVIDGKYGLAIVLSERRCTTSLMITSNKIKAAPLLVSAEHAEKEVYGVVANSGNANAFTGERGMADAGVMC
;
A
#
# COMPACT_ATOMS: atom_id res chain seq x y z
N MET A 1 7.62 14.40 13.67
CA MET A 1 7.28 14.16 12.26
C MET A 1 8.03 15.17 11.41
N LYS A 2 8.93 14.74 10.52
CA LYS A 2 9.77 15.64 9.71
C LYS A 2 9.00 15.96 8.43
N VAL A 3 8.53 17.20 8.28
CA VAL A 3 7.83 17.65 7.08
C VAL A 3 8.87 17.85 5.97
N THR A 4 8.65 17.24 4.80
CA THR A 4 9.57 17.32 3.66
C THR A 4 8.95 18.17 2.56
N GLU A 5 9.69 19.15 2.03
CA GLU A 5 9.24 19.98 0.89
C GLU A 5 9.29 19.23 -0.45
N LYS A 6 9.82 18.00 -0.48
CA LYS A 6 9.92 17.15 -1.68
C LYS A 6 9.30 15.78 -1.36
N GLY A 7 8.24 15.39 -2.08
CA GLY A 7 7.53 14.12 -1.88
C GLY A 7 6.11 14.11 -2.46
N VAL A 8 5.36 13.02 -2.21
CA VAL A 8 3.97 12.80 -2.69
C VAL A 8 2.93 13.70 -1.98
N CYS A 9 3.33 14.42 -0.92
CA CYS A 9 2.44 15.25 -0.11
C CYS A 9 2.02 16.52 -0.86
N VAL A 10 1.09 16.35 -1.79
CA VAL A 10 0.31 17.41 -2.43
C VAL A 10 -0.89 17.77 -1.55
N LYS A 11 -1.49 18.94 -1.77
CA LYS A 11 -2.64 19.40 -0.97
C LYS A 11 -3.76 18.34 -0.95
N GLY A 12 -4.27 18.03 0.24
CA GLY A 12 -5.31 17.02 0.45
C GLY A 12 -4.78 15.58 0.62
N PHE A 13 -3.44 15.40 0.66
CA PHE A 13 -2.80 14.12 0.95
C PHE A 13 -1.77 14.26 2.08
N SER A 14 -1.79 13.30 3.00
CA SER A 14 -0.83 13.14 4.09
C SER A 14 -0.06 11.84 3.92
N ALA A 15 1.19 11.83 4.36
CA ALA A 15 2.00 10.61 4.40
C ALA A 15 2.69 10.47 5.75
N ALA A 16 2.81 9.23 6.21
CA ALA A 16 3.54 8.87 7.42
C ALA A 16 4.28 7.56 7.21
N GLY A 17 5.31 7.34 8.01
CA GLY A 17 6.02 6.07 8.00
C GLY A 17 6.84 5.88 9.27
N VAL A 18 7.12 4.62 9.56
CA VAL A 18 7.98 4.17 10.66
C VAL A 18 9.04 3.25 10.09
N ILE A 19 10.26 3.34 10.63
CA ILE A 19 11.39 2.50 10.24
C ILE A 19 11.85 1.77 11.50
N ASP A 20 12.03 0.46 11.39
CA ASP A 20 12.68 -0.41 12.37
C ASP A 20 13.89 -1.09 11.71
N GLY A 21 15.09 -0.68 12.12
CA GLY A 21 16.33 -1.08 11.47
C GLY A 21 16.38 -0.69 9.99
N LYS A 22 16.42 -1.70 9.10
CA LYS A 22 16.46 -1.52 7.63
C LYS A 22 15.08 -1.42 7.00
N TYR A 23 14.04 -1.91 7.67
CA TYR A 23 12.71 -2.05 7.10
C TYR A 23 11.77 -1.03 7.68
N GLY A 24 10.69 -0.76 6.97
CA GLY A 24 9.71 0.23 7.37
C GLY A 24 8.34 -0.03 6.79
N LEU A 25 7.38 0.68 7.38
CA LEU A 25 5.99 0.75 6.98
C LEU A 25 5.70 2.19 6.60
N ALA A 26 5.00 2.40 5.49
CA ALA A 26 4.60 3.70 5.00
C ALA A 26 3.11 3.68 4.66
N ILE A 27 2.47 4.83 4.84
CA ILE A 27 1.10 5.07 4.44
C ILE A 27 0.99 6.43 3.74
N VAL A 28 0.19 6.49 2.69
CA VAL A 28 -0.26 7.72 2.05
C VAL A 28 -1.77 7.74 2.11
N LEU A 29 -2.36 8.80 2.65
CA LEU A 29 -3.80 8.96 2.82
C LEU A 29 -4.27 10.28 2.21
N SER A 30 -5.43 10.25 1.59
CA SER A 30 -6.18 11.41 1.16
C SER A 30 -7.23 11.77 2.21
N GLU A 31 -7.53 13.06 2.30
CA GLU A 31 -8.64 13.58 3.12
C GLU A 31 -10.02 13.16 2.55
N ARG A 32 -10.07 12.69 1.30
CA ARG A 32 -11.31 12.29 0.61
C ARG A 32 -11.12 11.00 -0.20
N ARG A 33 -12.23 10.40 -0.60
CA ARG A 33 -12.23 9.27 -1.53
C ARG A 33 -11.60 9.66 -2.87
N CYS A 34 -10.77 8.76 -3.39
CA CYS A 34 -10.00 8.97 -4.61
C CYS A 34 -10.44 7.99 -5.69
N THR A 35 -10.66 8.52 -6.90
CA THR A 35 -10.66 7.69 -8.12
C THR A 35 -9.27 7.07 -8.28
N THR A 36 -9.24 5.75 -8.49
CA THR A 36 -8.00 4.97 -8.45
C THR A 36 -7.75 4.30 -9.80
N SER A 37 -6.48 4.16 -10.15
CA SER A 37 -6.04 3.33 -11.26
C SER A 37 -4.82 2.55 -10.82
N LEU A 38 -4.84 1.24 -11.01
CA LEU A 38 -3.78 0.34 -10.57
C LEU A 38 -3.28 -0.51 -11.73
N MET A 39 -1.97 -0.54 -11.91
CA MET A 39 -1.30 -1.50 -12.77
C MET A 39 -0.40 -2.38 -11.91
N ILE A 40 -0.52 -3.69 -12.09
CA ILE A 40 0.30 -4.69 -11.37
C ILE A 40 1.23 -5.40 -12.34
N THR A 41 2.31 -6.00 -11.83
CA THR A 41 3.29 -6.77 -12.64
C THR A 41 2.61 -7.76 -13.59
N SER A 42 3.21 -8.06 -14.74
CA SER A 42 2.70 -9.08 -15.67
C SER A 42 3.14 -10.52 -15.32
N ASN A 43 3.96 -10.69 -14.27
CA ASN A 43 4.43 -12.00 -13.83
C ASN A 43 3.24 -12.93 -13.48
N LYS A 44 3.33 -14.21 -13.83
CA LYS A 44 2.35 -15.24 -13.46
C LYS A 44 2.19 -15.37 -11.94
N ILE A 45 3.27 -15.13 -11.21
CA ILE A 45 3.29 -15.15 -9.75
C ILE A 45 2.98 -13.73 -9.26
N LYS A 46 1.86 -13.59 -8.55
CA LYS A 46 1.48 -12.35 -7.86
C LYS A 46 1.59 -12.55 -6.35
N ALA A 47 2.13 -11.55 -5.67
CA ALA A 47 2.07 -11.49 -4.22
C ALA A 47 0.62 -11.26 -3.77
N ALA A 48 0.25 -11.81 -2.60
CA ALA A 48 -1.07 -11.62 -2.00
C ALA A 48 -1.53 -10.14 -1.96
N PRO A 49 -0.70 -9.15 -1.54
CA PRO A 49 -1.13 -7.76 -1.51
C PRO A 49 -1.49 -7.17 -2.88
N LEU A 50 -0.97 -7.71 -3.99
CA LEU A 50 -1.34 -7.24 -5.34
C LEU A 50 -2.75 -7.67 -5.72
N LEU A 51 -3.18 -8.85 -5.27
CA LEU A 51 -4.53 -9.36 -5.54
C LEU A 51 -5.56 -8.57 -4.73
N VAL A 52 -5.30 -8.38 -3.43
CA VAL A 52 -6.14 -7.56 -2.55
C VAL A 52 -6.21 -6.10 -3.03
N SER A 53 -5.07 -5.52 -3.45
CA SER A 53 -5.05 -4.16 -3.99
C SER A 53 -5.84 -4.03 -5.29
N ALA A 54 -5.87 -5.06 -6.14
CA ALA A 54 -6.66 -5.06 -7.37
C ALA A 54 -8.16 -5.03 -7.06
N GLU A 55 -8.63 -5.80 -6.08
CA GLU A 55 -10.02 -5.77 -5.63
C GLU A 55 -10.41 -4.40 -5.04
N HIS A 56 -9.50 -3.76 -4.28
CA HIS A 56 -9.75 -2.41 -3.76
C HIS A 56 -9.75 -1.33 -4.84
N ALA A 57 -8.92 -1.48 -5.89
CA ALA A 57 -8.82 -0.50 -6.96
C ALA A 57 -10.07 -0.42 -7.84
N GLU A 58 -10.99 -1.39 -7.76
CA GLU A 58 -12.32 -1.33 -8.39
C GLU A 58 -13.26 -0.33 -7.69
N LYS A 59 -12.88 0.17 -6.51
CA LYS A 59 -13.63 1.10 -5.67
C LYS A 59 -12.85 2.40 -5.49
N GLU A 60 -13.49 3.39 -4.89
CA GLU A 60 -12.78 4.55 -4.38
C GLU A 60 -12.03 4.19 -3.10
N VAL A 61 -10.78 4.63 -2.99
CA VAL A 61 -9.93 4.38 -1.82
C VAL A 61 -9.50 5.70 -1.17
N TYR A 62 -9.06 5.62 0.08
CA TYR A 62 -8.46 6.77 0.76
C TYR A 62 -6.95 6.81 0.57
N GLY A 63 -6.29 5.71 0.25
CA GLY A 63 -4.83 5.71 0.23
C GLY A 63 -4.21 4.35 -0.01
N VAL A 64 -2.91 4.29 0.24
CA VAL A 64 -2.09 3.09 0.08
C VAL A 64 -1.22 2.88 1.30
N VAL A 65 -1.01 1.63 1.66
CA VAL A 65 -0.06 1.20 2.69
C VAL A 65 1.00 0.30 2.03
N ALA A 66 2.26 0.48 2.41
CA ALA A 66 3.37 -0.28 1.88
C ALA A 66 4.34 -0.65 3.00
N ASN A 67 4.70 -1.92 3.09
CA ASN A 67 5.77 -2.38 3.95
C ASN A 67 7.03 -2.73 3.13
N SER A 68 8.15 -2.88 3.83
CA SER A 68 9.40 -3.41 3.27
C SER A 68 9.92 -4.54 4.15
N GLY A 69 10.88 -5.32 3.64
CA GLY A 69 11.47 -6.47 4.33
C GLY A 69 10.75 -7.80 4.14
N ASN A 70 9.48 -7.78 3.75
CA ASN A 70 8.75 -8.98 3.35
C ASN A 70 7.77 -8.64 2.22
N ALA A 71 7.85 -9.37 1.11
CA ALA A 71 7.00 -9.14 -0.06
C ALA A 71 5.58 -9.73 0.08
N ASN A 72 5.35 -10.60 1.06
CA ASN A 72 4.12 -11.40 1.20
C ASN A 72 3.74 -12.12 -0.12
N ALA A 73 4.73 -12.80 -0.72
CA ALA A 73 4.59 -13.57 -1.94
C ALA A 73 4.73 -15.07 -1.66
N PHE A 74 3.95 -15.91 -2.34
CA PHE A 74 3.89 -17.37 -2.11
C PHE A 74 3.53 -17.79 -0.67
N THR A 75 2.72 -17.00 0.00
CA THR A 75 2.33 -17.19 1.41
C THR A 75 0.96 -17.87 1.58
N GLY A 76 0.32 -18.25 0.47
CA GLY A 76 -0.97 -18.97 0.47
C GLY A 76 -2.12 -18.15 1.08
N GLU A 77 -3.11 -18.86 1.62
CA GLU A 77 -4.31 -18.25 2.23
C GLU A 77 -3.97 -17.32 3.39
N ARG A 78 -2.97 -17.68 4.20
CA ARG A 78 -2.50 -16.82 5.29
C ARG A 78 -2.01 -15.47 4.76
N GLY A 79 -1.25 -15.47 3.67
CA GLY A 79 -0.79 -14.24 3.03
C GLY A 79 -1.93 -13.34 2.54
N MET A 80 -2.99 -13.94 2.01
CA MET A 80 -4.21 -13.23 1.60
C MET A 80 -4.93 -12.61 2.80
N ALA A 81 -5.06 -13.35 3.89
CA ALA A 81 -5.65 -12.85 5.13
C ALA A 81 -4.81 -11.71 5.74
N ASP A 82 -3.49 -11.88 5.81
CA ASP A 82 -2.57 -10.86 6.32
C ASP A 82 -2.64 -9.57 5.47
N ALA A 83 -2.75 -9.70 4.14
CA ALA A 83 -2.94 -8.56 3.24
C ALA A 83 -4.30 -7.88 3.44
N GLY A 84 -5.37 -8.65 3.65
CA GLY A 84 -6.70 -8.13 3.93
C GLY A 84 -6.79 -7.37 5.26
N VAL A 85 -6.14 -7.86 6.32
CA VAL A 85 -6.10 -7.17 7.64
C VAL A 85 -5.31 -5.86 7.59
N MET A 86 -4.38 -5.71 6.63
CA MET A 86 -3.57 -4.51 6.49
C MET A 86 -4.33 -3.33 5.85
N CYS A 87 -5.45 -3.59 5.16
CA CYS A 87 -6.27 -2.59 4.44
C CYS A 87 -7.51 -2.18 5.23
#